data_AF-A0A381KM03-F1
#
_entry.id   AF-A0A381KM03-F1
#
_cell.length_a   1.000
_cell.length_b   1.000
_cell.length_c   1.000
_cell.angle_alpha   90.00
_cell.angle_beta   90.00
_cell.angle_gamma   90.00
#
_symmetry.space_group_name_H-M   'P 1'
#
loop_
_entity.id
_entity.type
_entity.pdbx_description
1 polymer ?
#
loop_
_entity_poly.entity_id
_entity_poly.type
_entity_poly.pdbx_seq_one_letter_code
_entity_poly.pdbx_strand_id
1 'polypeptide(L)'
;MIKKYHGKYSEFLKQKSRLREDYIRRYQAQQKKIEKEETFIRKNKAGVNSKIARGRQKQLDKIERIAPPSFTGKPNIQFSEIEISAQNALTITNLEVGYYYSLLPKLNFSVDGGQKIVITGFNGIGKSTLLKTLVKDIPRISGDFQFSEQVKIGYYEQDLKWENPDKTPLQIVADKYPKLNTKEIRRHLARCGVKEEHVSRSVSTLSGGEQSKVKLCCMMLSPCNFSYSG
;
A
#
# COMPACT_ATOMS: atom_id res chain seq x y z
N MET A 1 8.52 -6.32 -17.52
CA MET A 1 9.95 -5.95 -17.48
C MET A 1 10.21 -5.09 -16.24
N ILE A 2 11.01 -5.60 -15.30
CA ILE A 2 11.42 -4.84 -14.10
C ILE A 2 12.50 -3.84 -14.54
N LYS A 3 12.20 -2.54 -14.48
CA LYS A 3 13.20 -1.49 -14.73
C LYS A 3 13.96 -1.24 -13.44
N LYS A 4 15.26 -1.57 -13.42
CA LYS A 4 16.17 -1.17 -12.33
C LYS A 4 16.54 0.31 -12.52
N TYR A 5 16.45 1.08 -11.45
CA TYR A 5 16.82 2.50 -11.43
C TYR A 5 18.00 2.66 -10.49
N HIS A 6 19.10 3.25 -10.97
CA HIS A 6 20.25 3.61 -10.15
C HIS A 6 20.20 5.12 -9.87
N GLY A 7 20.20 5.51 -8.60
CA GLY A 7 20.11 6.92 -8.16
C GLY A 7 19.50 7.07 -6.76
N LYS A 8 19.53 8.30 -6.23
CA LYS A 8 18.86 8.61 -4.95
C LYS A 8 17.33 8.52 -5.13
N TYR A 9 16.60 8.12 -4.09
CA TYR A 9 15.13 7.96 -4.13
C TYR A 9 14.38 9.18 -4.69
N SER A 10 14.88 10.39 -4.42
CA SER A 10 14.35 11.64 -4.96
C SER A 10 14.44 11.78 -6.49
N GLU A 11 15.49 11.26 -7.11
CA GLU A 11 15.68 11.26 -8.56
C GLU A 11 14.73 10.28 -9.23
N PHE A 12 14.54 9.10 -8.62
CA PHE A 12 13.54 8.13 -9.05
C PHE A 12 12.14 8.74 -9.05
N LEU A 13 11.77 9.47 -7.99
CA LEU A 13 10.46 10.14 -7.91
C LEU A 13 10.26 11.17 -9.04
N LYS A 14 11.30 11.97 -9.34
CA LYS A 14 11.28 12.94 -10.46
C LYS A 14 11.17 12.24 -11.83
N GLN A 15 11.88 11.14 -12.02
CA GLN A 15 11.82 10.39 -13.28
C GLN A 15 10.45 9.73 -13.47
N LYS A 16 9.88 9.18 -12.39
CA LYS A 16 8.54 8.59 -12.39
C LYS A 16 7.45 9.62 -12.68
N SER A 17 7.56 10.85 -12.15
CA SER A 17 6.61 11.92 -12.46
C SER A 17 6.67 12.33 -13.93
N ARG A 18 7.87 12.52 -14.49
CA ARG A 18 8.06 12.84 -15.91
C ARG A 18 7.47 11.79 -16.84
N LEU A 19 7.76 10.51 -16.60
CA LEU A 19 7.21 9.41 -17.39
C LEU A 19 5.67 9.39 -17.35
N ARG A 20 5.08 9.69 -16.19
CA ARG A 20 3.63 9.77 -16.03
C ARG A 20 3.05 10.98 -16.78
N GLU A 21 3.67 12.14 -16.69
CA GLU A 21 3.26 13.35 -17.41
C GLU A 21 3.33 13.15 -18.92
N ASP A 22 4.39 12.53 -19.43
CA ASP A 22 4.53 12.23 -20.85
C ASP A 22 3.48 11.21 -21.32
N TYR A 23 3.15 10.19 -20.52
CA TYR A 23 2.08 9.25 -20.83
C TYR A 23 0.72 9.96 -20.90
N ILE A 24 0.40 10.81 -19.91
CA ILE A 24 -0.85 11.60 -19.88
C ILE A 24 -0.91 12.52 -21.10
N ARG A 25 0.18 13.20 -21.45
CA ARG A 25 0.25 14.08 -22.61
C ARG A 25 0.00 13.31 -23.91
N ARG A 26 0.63 12.15 -24.09
CA ARG A 26 0.44 11.28 -25.26
C ARG A 26 -1.00 10.78 -25.37
N TYR A 27 -1.59 10.34 -24.25
CA TYR A 27 -2.98 9.91 -24.20
C TYR A 27 -3.93 11.05 -24.60
N GLN A 28 -3.80 12.23 -24.00
CA GLN A 28 -4.65 13.39 -24.32
C GLN A 28 -4.50 13.83 -25.78
N ALA A 29 -3.27 13.82 -26.32
CA ALA A 29 -3.02 14.15 -27.71
C ALA A 29 -3.67 13.13 -28.66
N GLN A 30 -3.61 11.83 -28.33
CA GLN A 30 -4.26 10.78 -29.11
C GLN A 30 -5.79 10.91 -29.07
N GLN A 31 -6.38 11.16 -27.90
CA GLN A 31 -7.82 11.37 -27.75
C GLN A 31 -8.31 12.57 -28.58
N LYS A 32 -7.61 13.71 -28.52
CA LYS A 32 -7.93 14.89 -29.37
C LYS A 32 -7.85 14.59 -30.86
N LYS A 33 -6.91 13.73 -31.29
CA LYS A 33 -6.80 13.31 -32.69
C LYS A 33 -7.97 12.40 -33.08
N ILE A 34 -8.28 11.41 -32.26
CA ILE A 34 -9.41 10.49 -32.45
C ILE A 34 -10.72 11.29 -32.58
N GLU A 35 -10.98 12.21 -31.65
CA GLU A 35 -12.18 13.05 -31.65
C GLU A 35 -12.28 13.91 -32.93
N LYS A 36 -11.17 14.51 -33.39
CA LYS A 36 -11.13 15.27 -34.65
C LYS A 36 -11.47 14.39 -35.87
N GLU A 37 -10.92 13.19 -35.94
CA GLU A 37 -11.23 12.25 -37.02
C GLU A 37 -12.69 11.76 -36.95
N GLU A 38 -13.18 11.41 -35.77
CA GLU A 38 -14.57 10.98 -35.55
C GLU A 38 -15.57 12.09 -35.91
N THR A 39 -15.30 13.34 -35.53
CA THR A 39 -16.16 14.47 -35.91
C THR A 39 -16.15 14.73 -37.42
N PHE A 40 -15.00 14.58 -38.09
CA PHE A 40 -14.92 14.67 -39.55
C PHE A 40 -15.74 13.56 -40.23
N ILE A 41 -15.58 12.31 -39.77
CA ILE A 41 -16.29 11.15 -40.29
C ILE A 41 -17.80 11.32 -40.11
N ARG A 42 -18.23 11.77 -38.92
CA ARG A 42 -19.65 12.02 -38.62
C ARG A 42 -20.25 13.08 -39.55
N LYS A 43 -19.55 14.19 -39.77
CA LYS A 43 -20.02 15.28 -40.65
C LYS A 43 -20.02 14.92 -42.13
N ASN A 44 -19.10 14.07 -42.58
CA ASN A 44 -18.90 13.74 -44.00
C ASN A 44 -19.32 12.30 -44.35
N LYS A 45 -20.21 11.69 -43.56
CA LYS A 45 -20.68 10.31 -43.74
C LYS A 45 -21.45 10.10 -45.06
N ALA A 46 -22.06 11.17 -45.58
CA ALA A 46 -22.76 11.22 -46.86
C ALA A 46 -22.27 12.40 -47.72
N GLY A 47 -22.46 12.33 -49.04
CA GLY A 47 -22.01 13.36 -49.98
C GLY A 47 -20.62 13.12 -50.57
N VAL A 48 -20.07 14.15 -51.22
CA VAL A 48 -18.82 14.10 -52.04
C VAL A 48 -17.62 13.56 -51.24
N ASN A 49 -17.55 13.89 -49.94
CA ASN A 49 -16.44 13.49 -49.05
C ASN A 49 -16.61 12.10 -48.39
N SER A 50 -17.67 11.35 -48.72
CA SER A 50 -17.99 10.05 -48.10
C SER A 50 -16.88 9.00 -48.29
N LYS A 51 -16.22 9.00 -49.45
CA LYS A 51 -15.08 8.09 -49.72
C LYS A 51 -13.87 8.41 -48.81
N ILE A 52 -13.62 9.70 -48.55
CA ILE A 52 -12.56 10.18 -47.65
C ILE A 52 -12.89 9.82 -46.20
N ALA A 53 -14.15 10.01 -45.79
CA ALA A 53 -14.62 9.63 -44.45
C ALA A 53 -14.47 8.11 -44.21
N ARG A 54 -14.83 7.26 -45.18
CA ARG A 54 -14.62 5.80 -45.09
C ARG A 54 -13.14 5.41 -45.00
N GLY A 55 -12.25 6.13 -45.69
CA GLY A 55 -10.80 5.93 -45.60
C GLY A 55 -10.25 6.24 -44.20
N ARG A 56 -10.65 7.38 -43.63
CA ARG A 56 -10.29 7.78 -42.26
C ARG A 56 -10.85 6.83 -41.20
N GLN A 57 -12.07 6.32 -41.38
CA GLN A 57 -12.63 5.29 -40.49
C GLN A 57 -11.76 4.04 -40.45
N LYS A 58 -11.39 3.49 -41.62
CA LYS A 58 -10.49 2.33 -41.70
C LYS A 58 -9.12 2.57 -41.07
N GLN A 59 -8.62 3.81 -41.11
CA GLN A 59 -7.38 4.17 -40.43
C GLN A 59 -7.58 4.20 -38.92
N LEU A 60 -8.67 4.82 -38.44
CA LEU A 60 -9.02 4.92 -37.02
C LEU A 60 -9.20 3.54 -36.37
N ASP A 61 -9.82 2.61 -37.09
CA ASP A 61 -10.06 1.23 -36.63
C ASP A 61 -8.75 0.44 -36.44
N LYS A 62 -7.65 0.86 -37.09
CA LYS A 62 -6.32 0.23 -36.98
C LYS A 62 -5.41 0.88 -35.95
N ILE A 63 -5.81 1.99 -35.34
CA ILE A 63 -4.96 2.68 -34.36
C ILE A 63 -5.00 1.91 -33.04
N GLU A 64 -3.82 1.60 -32.51
CA GLU A 64 -3.67 1.08 -31.16
C GLU A 64 -3.98 2.20 -30.13
N ARG A 65 -5.09 2.06 -29.41
CA ARG A 65 -5.54 3.06 -28.44
C ARG A 65 -4.72 2.94 -27.15
N ILE A 66 -4.10 4.04 -26.74
CA ILE A 66 -3.42 4.15 -25.45
C ILE A 66 -4.49 3.98 -24.36
N ALA A 67 -4.26 3.05 -23.44
CA ALA A 67 -5.16 2.81 -22.33
C ALA A 67 -5.33 4.07 -21.47
N PRO A 68 -6.54 4.36 -20.95
CA PRO A 68 -6.77 5.51 -20.10
C PRO A 68 -5.80 5.50 -18.91
N PRO A 69 -5.21 6.66 -18.55
CA PRO A 69 -4.30 6.73 -17.42
C PRO A 69 -5.05 6.30 -16.16
N SER A 70 -4.56 5.26 -15.48
CA SER A 70 -5.14 4.82 -14.22
C SER A 70 -4.86 5.87 -13.15
N PHE A 71 -5.87 6.67 -12.82
CA PHE A 71 -5.84 7.52 -11.64
C PHE A 71 -6.18 6.68 -10.42
N THR A 72 -5.25 5.81 -9.99
CA THR A 72 -5.24 5.49 -8.57
C THR A 72 -4.87 6.81 -7.88
N GLY A 73 -5.85 7.44 -7.24
CA GLY A 73 -5.59 8.60 -6.38
C GLY A 73 -4.42 8.27 -5.46
N LYS A 74 -3.59 9.28 -5.14
CA LYS A 74 -2.55 9.05 -4.12
C LYS A 74 -3.25 8.51 -2.88
N PRO A 75 -2.86 7.34 -2.35
CA PRO A 75 -3.49 6.80 -1.17
C PRO A 75 -3.33 7.84 -0.05
N ASN A 76 -4.45 8.28 0.52
CA ASN A 76 -4.43 9.17 1.67
C ASN A 76 -4.49 8.29 2.92
N ILE A 77 -3.30 7.94 3.40
CA ILE A 77 -3.09 7.09 4.56
C ILE A 77 -3.11 8.00 5.79
N GLN A 78 -4.17 7.89 6.57
CA GLN A 78 -4.29 8.53 7.87
C GLN A 78 -4.56 7.44 8.90
N PHE A 79 -3.66 7.30 9.86
CA PHE A 79 -3.87 6.43 11.00
C PHE A 79 -4.74 7.15 12.03
N SER A 80 -5.68 6.43 12.65
CA SER A 80 -6.38 6.93 13.84
C SER A 80 -5.43 6.83 15.02
N GLU A 81 -4.52 7.80 15.13
CA GLU A 81 -3.60 7.91 16.26
C GLU A 81 -4.38 8.24 17.53
N ILE A 82 -4.17 7.45 18.58
CA ILE A 82 -4.60 7.80 19.94
C ILE A 82 -3.41 8.51 20.57
N GLU A 83 -3.59 9.75 21.02
CA GLU A 83 -2.53 10.49 21.70
C GLU A 83 -2.03 9.70 22.92
N ILE A 84 -0.71 9.47 23.00
CA ILE A 84 -0.04 8.97 24.20
C ILE A 84 0.80 10.12 24.75
N SER A 85 0.48 10.56 25.96
CA SER A 85 1.27 11.53 26.72
C SER A 85 2.14 10.87 27.80
N ALA A 86 2.22 9.54 27.83
CA ALA A 86 2.99 8.82 28.83
C ALA A 86 4.50 9.09 28.69
N GLN A 87 5.14 9.51 29.78
CA GLN A 87 6.60 9.71 29.89
C GLN A 87 7.42 8.40 29.85
N ASN A 88 6.80 7.26 29.56
CA ASN A 88 7.43 5.95 29.37
C ASN A 88 6.42 5.03 28.66
N ALA A 89 6.20 5.23 27.37
CA ALA A 89 5.32 4.37 26.57
C ALA A 89 5.87 2.92 26.50
N LEU A 90 7.18 2.75 26.42
CA LEU A 90 7.85 1.45 26.49
C LEU A 90 9.13 1.60 27.33
N THR A 91 9.32 0.70 28.29
CA THR A 91 10.57 0.56 29.04
C THR A 91 11.13 -0.84 28.82
N ILE A 92 12.42 -0.92 28.49
CA ILE A 92 13.16 -2.17 28.31
C ILE A 92 14.32 -2.21 29.29
N THR A 93 14.43 -3.32 30.04
CA THR A 93 15.47 -3.51 31.05
C THR A 93 16.16 -4.87 30.88
N ASN A 94 17.44 -4.83 30.53
CA ASN A 94 18.31 -5.98 30.30
C ASN A 94 17.70 -7.05 29.40
N LEU A 95 16.89 -6.63 28.42
CA LEU A 95 16.14 -7.57 27.57
C LEU A 95 17.08 -8.31 26.62
N GLU A 96 16.97 -9.63 26.62
CA GLU A 96 17.59 -10.52 25.64
C GLU A 96 16.53 -11.18 24.77
N VAL A 97 16.78 -11.16 23.46
CA VAL A 97 15.85 -11.68 22.45
C VAL A 97 16.56 -12.68 21.54
N GLY A 98 15.86 -13.75 21.18
CA GLY A 98 16.41 -14.83 20.37
C GLY A 98 15.50 -16.05 20.39
N TYR A 99 16.04 -17.18 19.96
CA TYR A 99 15.35 -18.48 19.98
C TYR A 99 16.08 -19.43 20.92
N TYR A 100 17.27 -19.88 20.50
CA TYR A 100 18.15 -20.74 21.31
C TYR A 100 19.28 -19.96 21.98
N TYR A 101 19.73 -18.87 21.34
CA TYR A 101 20.78 -17.98 21.82
C TYR A 101 20.37 -16.53 21.54
N SER A 102 20.95 -15.59 22.29
CA SER A 102 20.68 -14.16 22.12
C SER A 102 21.19 -13.68 20.76
N LEU A 103 20.33 -12.98 20.01
CA LEU A 103 20.67 -12.39 18.73
C LEU A 103 21.22 -10.96 18.86
N LEU A 104 20.90 -10.31 19.98
CA LEU A 104 21.29 -8.94 20.28
C LEU A 104 22.00 -8.88 21.65
N PRO A 105 22.89 -7.90 21.88
CA PRO A 105 23.32 -7.55 23.23
C PRO A 105 22.13 -7.16 24.11
N LYS A 106 22.28 -7.26 25.43
CA LYS A 106 21.26 -6.83 26.40
C LYS A 106 20.81 -5.40 26.12
N LEU A 107 19.52 -5.22 25.90
CA LEU A 107 18.92 -3.93 25.55
C LEU A 107 18.42 -3.22 26.81
N ASN A 108 18.73 -1.92 26.92
CA ASN A 108 18.27 -1.03 27.97
C ASN A 108 17.92 0.33 27.36
N PHE A 109 16.63 0.63 27.25
CA PHE A 109 16.15 1.94 26.79
C PHE A 109 14.68 2.15 27.16
N SER A 110 14.24 3.40 27.15
CA SER A 110 12.83 3.78 27.21
C SER A 110 12.41 4.58 25.98
N VAL A 111 11.11 4.60 25.73
CA VAL A 111 10.45 5.31 24.64
C VAL A 111 9.30 6.09 25.22
N ASP A 112 9.25 7.39 24.96
CA ASP A 112 8.16 8.25 25.42
C ASP A 112 7.00 8.27 24.41
N GLY A 113 5.82 8.62 24.90
CA GLY A 113 4.67 8.93 24.06
C GLY A 113 4.99 9.99 23.01
N GLY A 114 4.55 9.76 21.77
CA GLY A 114 4.77 10.67 20.65
C GLY A 114 6.14 10.55 19.97
N GLN A 115 7.08 9.76 20.50
CA GLN A 115 8.35 9.51 19.83
C GLN A 115 8.21 8.54 18.65
N LYS A 116 8.99 8.78 17.59
CA LYS A 116 9.11 7.90 16.43
C LYS A 116 10.48 7.23 16.46
N ILE A 117 10.49 5.90 16.58
CA ILE A 117 11.71 5.10 16.63
C ILE A 117 11.87 4.30 15.34
N VAL A 118 13.08 4.31 14.80
CA VAL A 118 13.46 3.51 13.64
C VAL A 118 14.56 2.53 14.07
N ILE A 119 14.29 1.23 13.97
CA ILE A 119 15.28 0.18 14.24
C ILE A 119 16.03 -0.13 12.94
N THR A 120 17.33 0.14 12.93
CA THR A 120 18.21 -0.09 11.77
C THR A 120 19.23 -1.19 12.06
N GLY A 121 19.80 -1.79 11.01
CA GLY A 121 20.81 -2.85 11.11
C GLY A 121 20.73 -3.85 9.96
N PHE A 122 21.75 -4.69 9.82
CA PHE A 122 21.81 -5.69 8.75
C PHE A 122 20.70 -6.75 8.86
N ASN A 123 20.38 -7.41 7.75
CA ASN A 123 19.42 -8.52 7.75
C ASN A 123 19.94 -9.66 8.62
N GLY A 124 19.04 -10.32 9.36
CA GLY A 124 19.41 -11.42 10.25
C GLY A 124 19.94 -11.03 11.63
N ILE A 125 20.19 -9.74 11.91
CA ILE A 125 20.69 -9.29 13.23
C ILE A 125 19.67 -9.42 14.38
N GLY A 126 18.45 -9.89 14.12
CA GLY A 126 17.42 -10.07 15.15
C GLY A 126 16.45 -8.89 15.34
N LYS A 127 16.40 -7.95 14.39
CA LYS A 127 15.38 -6.87 14.38
C LYS A 127 13.97 -7.47 14.51
N SER A 128 13.53 -8.24 13.53
CA SER A 128 12.20 -8.87 13.52
C SER A 128 11.94 -9.69 14.79
N THR A 129 12.96 -10.37 15.32
CA THR A 129 12.86 -11.11 16.58
C THR A 129 12.57 -10.20 17.77
N LEU A 130 13.29 -9.08 17.91
CA LEU A 130 13.03 -8.09 18.97
C LEU A 130 11.56 -7.68 18.99
N LEU A 131 10.96 -7.48 17.83
CA LEU A 131 9.61 -6.93 17.75
C LEU A 131 8.56 -7.99 17.95
N LYS A 132 8.79 -9.19 17.42
CA LYS A 132 8.00 -10.38 17.75
C LYS A 132 8.03 -10.63 19.25
N THR A 133 9.16 -10.39 19.92
CA THR A 133 9.24 -10.44 21.39
C THR A 133 8.43 -9.34 22.06
N LEU A 134 8.50 -8.10 21.59
CA LEU A 134 7.73 -6.98 22.15
C LEU A 134 6.21 -7.16 21.99
N VAL A 135 5.76 -7.76 20.89
CA VAL A 135 4.33 -8.08 20.69
C VAL A 135 3.90 -9.41 21.33
N LYS A 136 4.83 -10.07 22.04
CA LYS A 136 4.63 -11.36 22.75
C LYS A 136 4.39 -12.58 21.84
N ASP A 137 4.73 -12.49 20.56
CA ASP A 137 4.71 -13.63 19.63
C ASP A 137 5.88 -14.60 19.87
N ILE A 138 7.01 -14.08 20.38
CA ILE A 138 8.20 -14.87 20.73
C ILE A 138 8.55 -14.58 22.20
N PRO A 139 8.77 -15.59 23.05
CA PRO A 139 9.19 -15.34 24.43
C PRO A 139 10.56 -14.66 24.46
N ARG A 140 10.77 -13.78 25.44
CA ARG A 140 12.11 -13.25 25.74
C ARG A 140 12.99 -14.36 26.33
N ILE A 141 14.30 -14.25 26.12
CA ILE A 141 15.27 -15.16 26.77
C ILE A 141 15.46 -14.73 28.23
N SER A 142 15.68 -13.44 28.46
CA SER A 142 15.87 -12.88 29.81
C SER A 142 15.54 -11.38 29.83
N GLY A 143 15.59 -10.77 31.02
CA GLY A 143 15.25 -9.36 31.23
C GLY A 143 13.75 -9.11 31.24
N ASP A 144 13.36 -7.84 31.08
CA ASP A 144 11.97 -7.42 31.11
C ASP A 144 11.67 -6.27 30.14
N PHE A 145 10.40 -6.13 29.78
CA PHE A 145 9.88 -4.95 29.09
C PHE A 145 8.45 -4.68 29.54
N GLN A 146 8.10 -3.39 29.61
CA GLN A 146 6.78 -2.95 30.03
C GLN A 146 6.28 -1.84 29.10
N PHE A 147 5.05 -2.00 28.63
CA PHE A 147 4.32 -0.93 27.96
C PHE A 147 3.46 -0.19 28.99
N SER A 148 3.29 1.13 28.81
CA SER A 148 2.28 1.89 29.55
C SER A 148 0.87 1.38 29.23
N GLU A 149 -0.04 1.44 30.19
CA GLU A 149 -1.45 1.04 30.02
C GLU A 149 -2.18 1.81 28.91
N GLN A 150 -1.68 3.00 28.56
CA GLN A 150 -2.22 3.81 27.46
C GLN A 150 -1.84 3.26 26.08
N VAL A 151 -0.92 2.30 25.99
CA VAL A 151 -0.41 1.78 24.71
C VAL A 151 -1.33 0.70 24.15
N LYS A 152 -1.80 0.94 22.92
CA LYS A 152 -2.41 -0.02 22.01
C LYS A 152 -1.45 -0.34 20.88
N ILE A 153 -0.88 -1.54 20.96
CA ILE A 153 0.11 -2.03 20.00
C ILE A 153 -0.58 -2.37 18.66
N GLY A 154 0.00 -1.89 17.56
CA GLY A 154 -0.32 -2.26 16.19
C GLY A 154 0.91 -2.84 15.50
N TYR A 155 0.84 -4.11 15.14
CA TYR A 155 1.93 -4.78 14.44
C TYR A 155 1.61 -4.94 12.95
N TYR A 156 2.47 -4.42 12.08
CA TYR A 156 2.43 -4.68 10.65
C TYR A 156 3.49 -5.71 10.28
N GLU A 157 3.06 -6.96 10.11
CA GLU A 157 3.93 -8.02 9.64
C GLU A 157 4.14 -7.90 8.13
N GLN A 158 5.40 -7.79 7.69
CA GLN A 158 5.73 -7.76 6.25
C GLN A 158 5.40 -9.07 5.54
N ASP A 159 5.40 -10.21 6.23
CA ASP A 159 5.06 -11.50 5.64
C ASP A 159 3.63 -11.47 5.12
N LEU A 160 3.44 -11.81 3.84
CA LEU A 160 2.14 -11.87 3.19
C LEU A 160 1.40 -13.19 3.48
N LYS A 161 1.47 -13.64 4.72
CA LYS A 161 0.69 -14.79 5.19
C LYS A 161 -0.73 -14.34 5.53
N TRP A 162 -1.69 -15.11 5.04
CA TRP A 162 -3.13 -14.91 5.25
C TRP A 162 -3.70 -16.19 5.84
N GLU A 163 -4.50 -16.06 6.90
CA GLU A 163 -5.17 -17.20 7.54
C GLU A 163 -6.10 -17.92 6.56
N ASN A 164 -6.79 -17.15 5.71
CA ASN A 164 -7.63 -17.68 4.64
C ASN A 164 -7.32 -16.96 3.32
N PRO A 165 -6.47 -17.54 2.46
CA PRO A 165 -6.06 -16.95 1.19
C PRO A 165 -7.20 -16.82 0.17
N ASP A 166 -8.28 -17.60 0.31
CA ASP A 166 -9.40 -17.63 -0.64
C ASP A 166 -10.41 -16.51 -0.40
N LYS A 167 -10.36 -15.88 0.77
CA LYS A 167 -11.20 -14.71 1.06
C LYS A 167 -10.79 -13.52 0.21
N THR A 168 -11.78 -12.69 -0.10
CA THR A 168 -11.60 -11.41 -0.76
C THR A 168 -11.17 -10.35 0.25
N PRO A 169 -10.52 -9.25 -0.17
CA PRO A 169 -10.23 -8.10 0.70
C PRO A 169 -11.48 -7.58 1.43
N LEU A 170 -12.64 -7.57 0.75
CA LEU A 170 -13.92 -7.22 1.35
C LEU A 170 -14.29 -8.20 2.47
N GLN A 171 -14.20 -9.50 2.16
CA GLN A 171 -14.20 -10.67 3.04
C GLN A 171 -13.51 -10.38 4.39
N ILE A 172 -12.20 -10.21 4.26
CA ILE A 172 -11.25 -10.12 5.37
C ILE A 172 -11.54 -8.91 6.27
N VAL A 173 -11.83 -7.74 5.67
CA VAL A 173 -12.11 -6.55 6.45
C VAL A 173 -13.48 -6.64 7.13
N ALA A 174 -14.49 -7.22 6.47
CA ALA A 174 -15.81 -7.41 7.07
C ALA A 174 -15.76 -8.34 8.29
N ASP A 175 -15.03 -9.46 8.18
CA ASP A 175 -14.87 -10.42 9.26
C ASP A 175 -14.18 -9.80 10.48
N LYS A 176 -13.15 -8.97 10.24
CA LYS A 176 -12.38 -8.32 11.31
C LYS A 176 -13.11 -7.13 11.93
N TYR A 177 -13.96 -6.44 11.18
CA TYR A 177 -14.69 -5.25 11.61
C TYR A 177 -16.19 -5.36 11.29
N PRO A 178 -16.95 -6.22 11.99
CA PRO A 178 -18.34 -6.52 11.68
C PRO A 178 -19.30 -5.33 11.84
N LYS A 179 -18.85 -4.24 12.48
CA LYS A 179 -19.62 -2.99 12.62
C LYS A 179 -19.61 -2.13 11.34
N LEU A 180 -18.68 -2.36 10.42
CA LEU A 180 -18.57 -1.58 9.19
C LEU A 180 -19.47 -2.15 8.11
N ASN A 181 -20.18 -1.29 7.40
CA ASN A 181 -20.95 -1.72 6.24
C ASN A 181 -20.06 -1.85 4.99
N THR A 182 -20.57 -2.53 3.96
CA THR A 182 -19.82 -2.79 2.72
C THR A 182 -19.33 -1.52 2.01
N LYS A 183 -20.09 -0.42 2.09
CA LYS A 183 -19.72 0.86 1.47
C LYS A 183 -18.55 1.51 2.19
N GLU A 184 -18.54 1.46 3.52
CA GLU A 184 -17.44 1.94 4.35
C GLU A 184 -16.17 1.14 4.10
N ILE A 185 -16.26 -0.19 4.07
CA ILE A 185 -15.11 -1.07 3.82
C ILE A 185 -14.48 -0.76 2.45
N ARG A 186 -15.29 -0.65 1.39
CA ARG A 186 -14.81 -0.25 0.05
C ARG A 186 -14.10 1.10 0.07
N ARG A 187 -14.64 2.08 0.81
CA ARG A 187 -14.02 3.39 0.96
C ARG A 187 -12.65 3.30 1.63
N HIS A 188 -12.50 2.48 2.67
CA HIS A 188 -11.21 2.27 3.35
C HIS A 188 -10.18 1.56 2.45
N LEU A 189 -10.60 0.51 1.74
CA LEU A 189 -9.75 -0.20 0.77
C LEU A 189 -9.28 0.72 -0.37
N ALA A 190 -10.19 1.54 -0.90
CA ALA A 190 -9.87 2.53 -1.94
C ALA A 190 -8.89 3.60 -1.43
N ARG A 191 -9.03 4.07 -0.19
CA ARG A 191 -8.08 5.01 0.45
C ARG A 191 -6.66 4.40 0.55
N CYS A 192 -6.55 3.10 0.73
CA CYS A 192 -5.29 2.35 0.72
C CYS A 192 -4.76 2.06 -0.69
N GLY A 193 -5.49 2.45 -1.74
CA GLY A 193 -5.10 2.23 -3.13
C GLY A 193 -5.36 0.82 -3.66
N VAL A 194 -6.26 0.06 -2.99
CA VAL A 194 -6.83 -1.19 -3.54
C VAL A 194 -7.88 -0.79 -4.58
N LYS A 195 -7.75 -1.31 -5.81
CA LYS A 195 -8.72 -1.04 -6.87
C LYS A 195 -9.97 -1.88 -6.70
N GLU A 196 -11.12 -1.40 -7.19
CA GLU A 196 -12.41 -2.11 -7.10
C GLU A 196 -12.34 -3.53 -7.68
N GLU A 197 -11.64 -3.72 -8.80
CA GLU A 197 -11.44 -5.03 -9.43
C GLU A 197 -10.75 -6.06 -8.52
N HIS A 198 -9.97 -5.61 -7.54
CA HIS A 198 -9.26 -6.46 -6.58
C HIS A 198 -10.07 -6.68 -5.29
N VAL A 199 -11.04 -5.82 -4.98
CA VAL A 199 -11.83 -5.90 -3.74
C VAL A 199 -12.65 -7.19 -3.66
N SER A 200 -13.11 -7.69 -4.82
CA SER A 200 -13.94 -8.89 -4.95
C SER A 200 -13.18 -10.12 -5.42
N ARG A 201 -11.85 -10.03 -5.59
CA ARG A 201 -11.01 -11.16 -5.96
C ARG A 201 -10.39 -11.78 -4.72
N SER A 202 -10.18 -13.09 -4.75
CA SER A 202 -9.45 -13.80 -3.71
C SER A 202 -8.05 -13.19 -3.53
N VAL A 203 -7.63 -13.03 -2.28
CA VAL A 203 -6.35 -12.43 -1.91
C VAL A 203 -5.16 -13.23 -2.42
N SER A 204 -5.27 -14.56 -2.55
CA SER A 204 -4.23 -15.40 -3.15
C SER A 204 -3.92 -15.03 -4.61
N THR A 205 -4.88 -14.42 -5.32
CA THR A 205 -4.72 -14.00 -6.72
C THR A 205 -4.13 -12.60 -6.88
N LEU A 206 -3.92 -11.88 -5.77
CA LEU A 206 -3.38 -10.53 -5.77
C LEU A 206 -1.85 -10.55 -5.77
N SER A 207 -1.23 -9.57 -6.42
CA SER A 207 0.22 -9.37 -6.30
C SER A 207 0.61 -9.01 -4.87
N GLY A 208 1.86 -9.25 -4.48
CA GLY A 208 2.29 -8.97 -3.11
C GLY A 208 2.10 -7.51 -2.68
N GLY A 209 2.29 -6.56 -3.59
CA GLY A 209 2.01 -5.14 -3.32
C GLY A 209 0.53 -4.81 -3.16
N GLU A 210 -0.36 -5.54 -3.81
CA GLU A 210 -1.82 -5.42 -3.60
C GLU A 210 -2.22 -6.02 -2.25
N GLN A 211 -1.67 -7.18 -1.91
CA GLN A 211 -1.86 -7.80 -0.59
C GLN A 211 -1.38 -6.87 0.54
N SER A 212 -0.22 -6.23 0.39
CA SER A 212 0.28 -5.23 1.37
C SER A 212 -0.70 -4.08 1.59
N LYS A 213 -1.38 -3.59 0.54
CA LYS A 213 -2.39 -2.53 0.68
C LYS A 213 -3.61 -2.99 1.46
N VAL A 214 -4.00 -4.25 1.31
CA VAL A 214 -5.10 -4.85 2.09
C VAL A 214 -4.69 -4.95 3.57
N LYS A 215 -3.48 -5.44 3.87
CA LYS A 215 -2.96 -5.46 5.26
C LYS A 215 -2.90 -4.05 5.86
N LEU A 216 -2.44 -3.07 5.08
CA LEU A 216 -2.40 -1.68 5.51
C LEU A 216 -3.79 -1.13 5.82
N CYS A 217 -4.82 -1.50 5.05
CA CYS A 217 -6.20 -1.14 5.32
C CYS A 217 -6.68 -1.71 6.66
N CYS A 218 -6.40 -2.98 6.93
CA CYS A 218 -6.71 -3.60 8.22
C CYS A 218 -5.99 -2.87 9.36
N MET A 219 -4.72 -2.51 9.17
CA MET A 219 -3.96 -1.77 10.19
C MET A 219 -4.54 -0.39 10.47
N MET A 220 -4.93 0.38 9.44
CA MET A 220 -5.55 1.70 9.62
C MET A 220 -6.90 1.65 10.36
N LEU A 221 -7.63 0.55 10.23
CA LEU A 221 -8.92 0.34 10.92
C LEU A 221 -8.75 -0.15 12.36
N SER A 222 -7.57 -0.68 12.70
CA SER A 222 -7.22 -0.99 14.09
C SER A 222 -6.75 0.29 14.80
N PRO A 223 -7.40 0.71 15.90
CA PRO A 223 -6.91 1.82 16.70
C PRO A 223 -5.60 1.40 17.39
N CYS A 224 -4.48 1.93 16.89
CA CYS A 224 -3.14 1.65 17.40
C CYS A 224 -2.38 2.97 17.56
N ASN A 225 -1.63 3.10 18.66
CA ASN A 225 -0.79 4.27 18.95
C ASN A 225 0.70 3.92 19.06
N PHE A 226 1.03 2.63 18.98
CA PHE A 226 2.39 2.14 18.77
C PHE A 226 2.40 1.24 17.55
N SER A 227 3.02 1.69 16.46
CA SER A 227 3.06 0.94 15.20
C SER A 227 4.47 0.48 14.87
N TYR A 228 4.60 -0.80 14.50
CA TYR A 228 5.86 -1.33 13.96
C TYR A 228 5.69 -1.87 12.54
N SER A 229 6.66 -1.59 11.67
CA SER A 229 6.78 -2.18 10.33
C SER A 229 8.21 -2.68 10.11
N GLY A 230 8.40 -3.93 9.69
CA GLY A 230 9.72 -4.47 9.39
C GLY A 230 9.73 -5.92 8.96
#